data_AF-A0A0S3TQA5-F1
#
_entry.id   AF-A0A0S3TQA5-F1
#
_cell.length_a   1.000
_cell.length_b   1.000
_cell.length_c   1.000
_cell.angle_alpha   90.00
_cell.angle_beta   90.00
_cell.angle_gamma   90.00
#
_symmetry.space_group_name_H-M   'P 1'
#
loop_
_entity.id
_entity.type
_entity.pdbx_description
1 polymer ?
#
loop_
_entity_poly.entity_id
_entity_poly.type
_entity_poly.pdbx_seq_one_letter_code
_entity_poly.pdbx_strand_id
1 'polypeptide(L)' 'MTTHFITAEINLQETPTELQKAIEAELKKQGEPLRWAITSVDVSQQKATIEAVVTKQENQETTNQEL' A
#
# COMPACT_ATOMS: atom_id res chain seq x y z
N MET A 1 -10.78 -13.82 2.65
CA MET A 1 -9.47 -13.13 2.50
C MET A 1 -9.21 -13.00 1.02
N THR A 2 -9.03 -11.76 0.55
CA THR A 2 -8.83 -11.48 -0.87
C THR A 2 -7.48 -10.80 -1.10
N THR A 3 -6.88 -11.07 -2.25
CA THR A 3 -5.59 -10.52 -2.65
C THR A 3 -5.81 -9.50 -3.75
N HIS A 4 -5.20 -8.33 -3.62
CA HIS A 4 -5.35 -7.22 -4.54
C HIS A 4 -3.98 -6.79 -5.04
N PHE A 5 -3.89 -6.52 -6.35
CA PHE A 5 -2.74 -5.84 -6.93
C PHE A 5 -3.04 -4.34 -6.99
N ILE A 6 -2.16 -3.52 -6.42
CA ILE A 6 -2.35 -2.07 -6.32
C ILE A 6 -1.10 -1.33 -6.77
N THR A 7 -1.33 -0.09 -7.19
CA THR A 7 -0.26 0.89 -7.46
C THR A 7 -0.40 2.04 -6.47
N ALA A 8 0.72 2.52 -5.93
CA ALA A 8 0.77 3.68 -5.03
C ALA A 8 1.90 4.63 -5.44
N GLU A 9 1.71 5.92 -5.20
CA GLU A 9 2.77 6.93 -5.32
C GLU A 9 3.25 7.34 -3.93
N ILE A 10 4.56 7.33 -3.72
CA ILE A 10 5.18 7.68 -2.44
C ILE A 10 6.20 8.78 -2.69
N ASN A 11 6.20 9.82 -1.86
CA ASN A 11 7.26 10.84 -1.92
C ASN A 11 8.60 10.21 -1.56
N LEU A 12 9.65 10.56 -2.30
CA LEU A 12 11.01 10.17 -1.95
C LEU A 12 11.36 10.69 -0.56
N GLN A 13 12.11 9.90 0.19
CA GLN A 13 12.58 10.23 1.52
C GLN A 13 14.11 10.35 1.48
N GLU A 14 14.68 11.08 2.44
CA GLU A 14 16.12 11.33 2.51
C GLU A 14 16.91 10.03 2.69
N THR A 15 16.34 9.05 3.41
CA THR A 15 16.97 7.75 3.62
C THR A 15 16.14 6.58 3.07
N PRO A 16 16.80 5.49 2.59
CA PRO A 16 16.10 4.30 2.14
C PRO A 16 15.18 3.67 3.20
N THR A 17 15.58 3.74 4.47
CA THR A 17 14.80 3.19 5.59
C THR A 17 13.51 3.97 5.83
N GLU A 18 13.55 5.29 5.71
CA GLU A 18 12.34 6.12 5.82
C GLU A 18 11.42 5.91 4.62
N LEU A 19 11.99 5.77 3.42
CA LEU A 19 11.21 5.43 2.23
C LEU A 19 10.50 4.09 2.38
N GLN A 20 11.21 3.05 2.86
CA GLN A 20 10.61 1.75 3.15
C GLN A 20 9.42 1.88 4.12
N LYS A 21 9.61 2.60 5.23
CA LYS A 21 8.54 2.82 6.22
C LYS A 21 7.36 3.57 5.62
N ALA A 22 7.60 4.59 4.80
CA ALA A 22 6.56 5.34 4.13
C ALA A 22 5.76 4.48 3.14
N ILE A 23 6.45 3.63 2.36
CA ILE A 23 5.83 2.67 1.45
C ILE A 23 4.93 1.71 2.24
N GLU A 24 5.46 1.04 3.27
CA GLU A 24 4.68 0.07 4.05
C GLU A 24 3.50 0.72 4.77
N ALA A 25 3.67 1.93 5.30
CA ALA A 25 2.60 2.68 5.94
C ALA A 25 1.48 3.05 4.95
N GLU A 26 1.81 3.44 3.72
CA GLU A 26 0.80 3.73 2.69
C GLU A 26 0.08 2.45 2.23
N LEU A 27 0.83 1.38 1.94
CA LEU A 27 0.24 0.11 1.50
C LEU A 27 -0.70 -0.48 2.57
N LYS A 28 -0.35 -0.35 3.85
CA LYS A 28 -1.21 -0.79 4.98
C LYS A 28 -2.58 -0.12 5.02
N LYS A 29 -2.73 1.10 4.50
CA LYS A 29 -4.04 1.76 4.36
C LYS A 29 -4.95 1.00 3.38
N GLN A 30 -4.35 0.26 2.46
CA GLN A 30 -5.02 -0.53 1.43
C GLN A 30 -5.04 -2.03 1.74
N GLY A 31 -4.49 -2.50 2.86
CA GLY A 31 -4.43 -3.91 3.24
C GLY A 31 -3.02 -4.35 3.65
N GLU A 32 -2.87 -5.56 4.17
CA GLU A 32 -1.57 -6.04 4.64
C GLU A 32 -0.64 -6.32 3.45
N PRO A 33 0.52 -5.63 3.32
CA PRO A 33 1.42 -5.84 2.19
C PRO A 33 2.11 -7.20 2.27
N LEU A 34 2.03 -7.98 1.20
CA LEU A 34 2.75 -9.25 1.07
C LEU A 34 4.08 -9.09 0.32
N ARG A 35 4.06 -8.28 -0.74
CA ARG A 35 5.23 -7.97 -1.57
C ARG A 35 4.98 -6.66 -2.29
N TRP A 36 6.04 -5.88 -2.46
CA TRP A 36 6.01 -4.67 -3.28
C TRP A 36 7.35 -4.48 -3.99
N ALA A 37 7.34 -3.64 -5.03
CA ALA A 37 8.53 -3.20 -5.74
C ALA A 37 8.37 -1.74 -6.19
N ILE A 38 9.46 -0.99 -6.18
CA ILE A 38 9.53 0.31 -6.85
C ILE A 38 9.63 0.04 -8.36
N THR A 39 8.69 0.53 -9.14
CA THR A 39 8.64 0.32 -10.60
C THR A 39 9.05 1.56 -11.39
N SER A 40 8.97 2.74 -10.77
CA SER A 40 9.44 4.00 -11.34
C SER A 40 9.89 4.97 -10.25
N VAL A 41 10.81 5.86 -10.60
CA VAL A 41 11.27 6.96 -9.75
C VAL A 41 11.29 8.24 -10.59
N ASP A 42 10.45 9.21 -10.21
CA ASP A 42 10.47 10.56 -10.75
C ASP A 42 11.22 11.50 -9.80
N VAL A 43 12.47 11.80 -10.15
CA VAL A 43 13.31 12.71 -9.39
C VAL A 43 12.89 14.17 -9.51
N SER A 44 12.18 14.56 -10.56
CA SER A 44 11.71 15.94 -10.74
C SER A 44 10.54 16.22 -9.82
N GLN A 45 9.64 15.25 -9.66
CA GLN A 45 8.51 15.32 -8.74
C GLN A 45 8.81 14.81 -7.33
N GLN A 46 10.02 14.26 -7.11
CA GLN A 46 10.42 13.62 -5.86
C GLN A 46 9.44 12.52 -5.43
N LYS A 47 9.07 11.63 -6.37
CA LYS A 47 8.13 10.52 -6.15
C LYS A 47 8.65 9.19 -6.67
N ALA A 48 8.22 8.11 -6.04
CA ALA A 48 8.38 6.73 -6.49
C ALA A 48 7.01 6.10 -6.73
N THR A 49 6.89 5.35 -7.82
CA THR A 49 5.73 4.49 -8.11
C THR A 49 6.01 3.09 -7.56
N ILE A 50 5.08 2.59 -6.76
CA ILE A 50 5.15 1.28 -6.12
C ILE A 50 4.04 0.41 -6.68
N GLU A 51 4.38 -0.80 -7.09
CA GLU A 51 3.42 -1.86 -7.34
C GLU A 51 3.46 -2.87 -6.20
N ALA A 52 2.31 -3.27 -5.69
CA ALA A 52 2.20 -4.10 -4.50
C ALA A 52 1.07 -5.13 -4.59
N VAL A 53 1.29 -6.24 -3.91
CA VAL A 53 0.26 -7.23 -3.60
C VAL A 53 -0.11 -7.09 -2.13
N VAL A 54 -1.38 -6.80 -1.85
CA VAL A 54 -1.91 -6.67 -0.49
C VAL A 54 -3.01 -7.70 -0.23
N THR A 55 -3.18 -8.10 1.03
CA THR A 55 -4.32 -8.89 1.48
C THR A 55 -5.30 -8.06 2.28
N LYS A 56 -6.57 -8.22 1.96
CA LYS A 56 -7.68 -7.68 2.75
C LYS A 56 -8.40 -8.83 3.42
N GLN A 57 -8.61 -8.71 4.72
CA GLN A 57 -9.63 -9.50 5.37
C GLN A 57 -10.98 -8.95 4.92
N GLU A 58 -11.86 -9.81 4.42
CA GLU A 58 -13.25 -9.43 4.25
C GLU A 58 -13.81 -9.32 5.67
N ASN A 59 -13.99 -8.09 6.15
CA ASN A 59 -14.90 -7.90 7.27
C ASN A 59 -16.26 -8.36 6.76
N GLN A 60 -16.74 -9.47 7.28
CA GLN A 60 -18.14 -9.80 7.16
C GLN A 60 -18.88 -8.64 7.81
N GLU A 61 -19.53 -7.81 7.01
CA GLU A 61 -20.48 -6.83 7.51
C GLU A 61 -21.49 -7.62 8.35
N THR A 62 -21.43 -7.48 9.66
CA THR A 62 -22.51 -7.86 10.56
C THR A 62 -23.70 -6.99 10.17
N THR A 63 -24.47 -7.48 9.19
CA THR A 63 -25.80 -6.97 8.95
C THR A 63 -26.66 -7.52 10.08
N ASN A 64 -26.57 -6.90 11.25
CA ASN A 64 -27.62 -6.99 12.25
C ASN A 64 -28.84 -6.32 11.62
N GLN A 65 -29.68 -7.11 10.93
CA GLN A 65 -31.06 -6.73 10.69
C GLN A 65 -31.75 -6.75 12.05
N GLU A 66 -31.84 -5.57 12.67
CA GLU A 66 -32.78 -5.34 13.77
C GLU A 66 -34.20 -5.19 13.21
N LEU A 67 -35.08 -6.04 13.74
CA LEU A 67 -36.54 -5.98 13.87
C LEU A 67 -37.41 -6.25 12.63
#